data_AF-K5ZD96-F1
#
_entry.id   AF-K5ZD96-F1
#
_cell.length_a   1.000
_cell.length_b   1.000
_cell.length_c   1.000
_cell.angle_alpha   90.00
_cell.angle_beta   90.00
_cell.angle_gamma   90.00
#
_symmetry.space_group_name_H-M   'P 1'
#
loop_
_entity.id
_entity.type
_entity.pdbx_description
1 polymer ?
#
loop_
_entity_poly.entity_id
_entity_poly.type
_entity_poly.pdbx_seq_one_letter_code
_entity_poly.pdbx_strand_id
1 'polypeptide(L)'
;MEINTIELLVVVLSSVTITLVVYLLSHYMRKSHYNEERKIVELEAVRSSLEKKIYELNDKLMSSDERWRDVNHLIVGNNSYKVDKNQFEFQKPILSGFLRSNGITERDLEQEQGFVFVLTPFHSRFDEDFFIIKSICQNVGLKCLRGDETYLSGDIFPEILKYILKADFVIANVDGRNPNVLYELGIAQALDKNVLLISRQPEKLPVDIKSRKFIIYNDLPELKEKLKDALLQLALASR
;
A
#
# COMPACT_ATOMS: atom_id res chain seq x y z
N MET A 1 59.92 -28.05 38.12
CA MET A 1 58.55 -28.04 38.67
C MET A 1 57.85 -29.23 38.05
N GLU A 2 57.88 -30.38 38.73
CA GLU A 2 57.27 -31.61 38.21
C GLU A 2 55.76 -31.50 38.39
N ILE A 3 55.03 -31.40 37.28
CA ILE A 3 53.57 -31.37 37.32
C ILE A 3 53.10 -32.77 37.71
N ASN A 4 52.31 -32.85 38.77
CA ASN A 4 51.86 -34.13 39.32
C ASN A 4 50.90 -34.78 38.31
N THR A 5 51.03 -36.09 38.06
CA THR A 5 50.22 -36.82 37.06
C THR A 5 48.70 -36.67 37.29
N ILE A 6 48.31 -36.48 38.55
CA ILE A 6 46.94 -36.22 38.98
C ILE A 6 46.44 -34.85 38.47
N GLU A 7 47.28 -33.80 38.52
CA GLU A 7 46.90 -32.46 38.05
C GLU A 7 46.66 -32.45 36.53
N LEU A 8 47.53 -33.14 35.78
CA LEU A 8 47.35 -33.30 34.33
C LEU A 8 46.02 -33.98 34.00
N LEU A 9 45.66 -35.03 34.75
CA LEU A 9 44.43 -35.79 34.53
C LEU A 9 43.18 -34.96 34.82
N VAL A 10 43.22 -34.11 35.85
CA VAL A 10 42.14 -33.15 36.17
C VAL A 10 41.97 -32.10 35.06
N VAL A 11 43.07 -31.58 34.51
CA VAL A 11 43.03 -30.60 33.40
C VAL A 11 42.48 -31.21 32.12
N VAL A 12 42.82 -32.46 31.82
CA VAL A 12 42.28 -33.17 30.64
C VAL A 12 40.78 -33.41 30.80
N LEU A 13 40.33 -33.87 31.98
CA LEU A 13 38.91 -34.09 32.27
C LEU A 13 38.08 -32.80 32.21
N SER A 14 38.61 -31.68 32.74
CA SER A 14 37.92 -30.39 32.66
C SER A 14 37.85 -29.88 31.21
N SER A 15 38.90 -30.05 30.41
CA SER A 15 38.90 -29.69 28.99
C SER A 15 37.87 -30.49 28.18
N VAL A 16 37.80 -31.80 28.40
CA VAL A 16 36.83 -32.68 27.72
C VAL A 16 35.39 -32.33 28.09
N THR A 17 35.12 -32.07 29.38
CA THR A 17 33.77 -31.69 29.84
C THR A 17 33.34 -30.33 29.30
N ILE A 18 34.23 -29.33 29.28
CA ILE A 18 33.96 -28.02 28.67
C ILE A 18 33.65 -28.18 27.18
N THR A 19 34.45 -28.95 26.44
CA THR A 19 34.26 -29.18 25.01
C THR A 19 32.93 -29.87 24.72
N LEU A 20 32.55 -30.86 25.55
CA LEU A 20 31.27 -31.56 25.43
C LEU A 20 30.09 -30.61 25.69
N VAL A 21 30.17 -29.75 26.71
CA VAL A 21 29.12 -28.77 27.03
C VAL A 21 28.98 -27.76 25.89
N VAL A 22 30.09 -27.24 25.37
CA VAL A 22 30.08 -26.31 24.22
C VAL A 22 29.46 -26.97 22.98
N TYR A 23 29.80 -28.24 22.70
CA TYR A 23 29.21 -28.99 21.61
C TYR A 23 27.69 -29.13 21.77
N LEU A 24 27.22 -29.56 22.95
CA LEU A 24 25.79 -29.71 23.24
C LEU A 24 25.03 -28.39 23.15
N LEU A 25 25.59 -27.29 23.66
CA LEU A 25 25.02 -25.96 23.53
C LEU A 25 24.96 -25.51 22.06
N SER A 26 26.04 -25.70 21.30
CA SER A 26 26.08 -25.35 19.87
C SER A 26 25.04 -26.14 19.06
N HIS A 27 24.88 -27.43 19.37
CA HIS A 27 23.89 -28.30 18.74
C HIS A 27 22.46 -27.86 19.11
N TYR A 28 22.20 -27.56 20.38
CA TYR A 28 20.91 -27.08 20.84
C TYR A 28 20.54 -25.75 20.17
N MET A 29 21.46 -24.79 20.13
CA MET A 29 21.28 -23.49 19.50
C MET A 29 21.00 -23.61 17.98
N ARG A 30 21.73 -24.45 17.25
CA ARG A 30 21.49 -24.70 15.82
C ARG A 30 20.11 -25.30 15.55
N LYS A 31 19.67 -26.26 16.38
CA LYS A 31 18.35 -26.89 16.26
C LYS A 31 17.22 -25.89 16.58
N SER A 32 17.44 -24.98 17.53
CA SER A 32 16.49 -23.91 17.85
C SER A 32 16.29 -22.97 16.67
N HIS A 33 17.38 -22.48 16.07
CA HIS A 33 17.32 -21.61 14.90
C HIS A 33 16.62 -22.27 13.70
N TYR A 34 16.94 -23.54 13.41
CA TYR A 34 16.29 -24.26 12.31
C TYR A 34 14.76 -24.39 12.52
N ASN A 35 14.33 -24.66 13.75
CA ASN A 35 12.91 -24.73 14.07
C ASN A 35 12.22 -23.36 13.98
N GLU A 36 12.92 -22.29 14.29
CA GLU A 36 12.40 -20.91 14.23
C GLU A 36 12.22 -20.45 12.79
N GLU A 37 13.22 -20.67 11.93
CA GLU A 37 13.10 -20.42 10.48
C GLU A 37 11.94 -21.20 9.86
N ARG A 38 11.79 -22.48 10.22
CA ARG A 38 10.69 -23.31 9.72
C ARG A 38 9.32 -22.79 10.18
N LYS A 39 9.21 -22.34 11.42
CA LYS A 39 7.99 -21.68 11.94
C LYS A 39 7.67 -20.39 11.19
N ILE A 40 8.68 -19.58 10.87
CA ILE A 40 8.49 -18.34 10.10
C ILE A 40 7.92 -18.66 8.71
N VAL A 41 8.50 -19.63 8.01
CA VAL A 41 8.02 -20.07 6.68
C VAL A 41 6.59 -20.64 6.76
N GLU A 42 6.29 -21.46 7.77
CA GLU A 42 4.94 -21.98 8.00
C GLU A 42 3.93 -20.86 8.30
N LEU A 43 4.30 -19.89 9.14
CA LEU A 43 3.46 -18.72 9.46
C LEU A 43 3.22 -17.85 8.23
N GLU A 44 4.22 -17.66 7.38
CA GLU A 44 4.11 -16.86 6.16
C GLU A 44 3.21 -17.53 5.12
N ALA A 45 3.32 -18.86 4.97
CA ALA A 45 2.41 -19.64 4.13
C ALA A 45 0.95 -19.57 4.64
N VAL A 46 0.75 -19.68 5.96
CA VAL A 46 -0.58 -19.53 6.59
C VAL A 46 -1.11 -18.12 6.39
N ARG A 47 -0.30 -17.08 6.64
CA ARG A 47 -0.66 -15.68 6.41
C ARG A 47 -1.08 -15.44 4.97
N SER A 48 -0.27 -15.88 4.00
CA SER A 48 -0.59 -15.75 2.58
C SER A 48 -1.91 -16.43 2.21
N SER A 49 -2.17 -17.63 2.78
CA SER A 49 -3.43 -18.33 2.56
C SER A 49 -4.64 -17.59 3.15
N LEU A 50 -4.48 -16.97 4.32
CA LEU A 50 -5.50 -16.16 4.98
C LEU A 50 -5.77 -14.88 4.21
N GLU A 51 -4.72 -14.17 3.78
CA GLU A 51 -4.84 -12.97 2.93
C GLU A 51 -5.60 -13.30 1.64
N LYS A 52 -5.24 -14.39 0.95
CA LYS A 52 -5.97 -14.85 -0.23
C LYS A 52 -7.45 -15.13 0.07
N LYS A 53 -7.74 -15.79 1.19
CA LYS A 53 -9.11 -16.08 1.61
C LYS A 53 -9.89 -14.81 1.92
N ILE A 54 -9.27 -13.85 2.59
CA ILE A 54 -9.85 -12.53 2.88
C ILE A 54 -10.18 -11.82 1.57
N TYR A 55 -9.29 -11.85 0.58
CA TYR A 55 -9.55 -11.30 -0.75
C TYR A 55 -10.72 -11.99 -1.46
N GLU A 56 -10.75 -13.32 -1.49
CA GLU A 56 -11.86 -14.08 -2.10
C GLU A 56 -13.20 -13.82 -1.41
N LEU A 57 -13.20 -13.73 -0.07
CA LEU A 57 -14.40 -13.44 0.72
C LEU A 57 -14.86 -12.01 0.48
N ASN A 58 -13.94 -11.05 0.46
CA ASN A 58 -14.26 -9.65 0.18
C ASN A 58 -14.84 -9.51 -1.22
N ASP A 59 -14.26 -10.16 -2.24
CA ASP A 59 -14.79 -10.15 -3.61
C ASP A 59 -16.22 -10.73 -3.67
N LYS A 60 -16.49 -11.81 -2.94
CA LYS A 60 -17.85 -12.39 -2.81
C LYS A 60 -18.82 -11.49 -2.06
N LEU A 61 -18.39 -10.82 -0.99
CA LEU A 61 -19.21 -9.88 -0.21
C LEU A 61 -19.53 -8.63 -1.03
N MET A 62 -18.57 -8.16 -1.82
CA MET A 62 -18.72 -6.99 -2.69
C MET A 62 -19.38 -7.32 -4.03
N SER A 63 -19.68 -8.59 -4.34
CA SER A 63 -20.22 -8.99 -5.66
C SER A 63 -21.65 -8.52 -5.97
N SER A 64 -22.46 -8.22 -4.95
CA SER A 64 -23.87 -7.79 -5.10
C SER A 64 -24.12 -6.45 -4.43
N ASP A 65 -24.91 -5.58 -5.07
CA ASP A 65 -25.22 -4.24 -4.55
C ASP A 65 -25.91 -4.26 -3.17
N GLU A 66 -26.72 -5.29 -2.86
CA GLU A 66 -27.37 -5.44 -1.55
C GLU A 66 -26.36 -5.73 -0.43
N ARG A 67 -25.50 -6.74 -0.60
CA ARG A 67 -24.42 -7.05 0.36
C ARG A 67 -23.39 -5.93 0.50
N TRP A 68 -23.14 -5.17 -0.57
CA TRP A 68 -22.30 -3.97 -0.51
C TRP A 68 -22.92 -2.90 0.40
N ARG A 69 -24.24 -2.68 0.30
CA ARG A 69 -24.97 -1.73 1.16
C ARG A 69 -24.97 -2.17 2.62
N ASP A 70 -25.09 -3.46 2.90
CA ASP A 70 -25.03 -4.00 4.26
C ASP A 70 -23.65 -3.79 4.90
N VAL A 71 -22.56 -3.96 4.13
CA VAL A 71 -21.20 -3.72 4.64
C VAL A 71 -20.92 -2.21 4.81
N ASN A 72 -21.44 -1.36 3.92
CA ASN A 72 -21.20 0.09 3.91
C ASN A 72 -22.35 0.91 4.51
N HIS A 73 -23.25 0.29 5.28
CA HIS A 73 -24.48 0.92 5.78
C HIS A 73 -24.23 2.18 6.63
N LEU A 74 -23.06 2.28 7.28
CA LEU A 74 -22.64 3.46 8.03
C LEU A 74 -22.30 4.67 7.13
N ILE A 75 -21.78 4.42 5.93
CA ILE A 75 -21.49 5.46 4.93
C ILE A 75 -22.79 5.86 4.21
N VAL A 76 -23.62 4.88 3.86
CA VAL A 76 -24.90 5.10 3.16
C VAL A 76 -25.93 5.83 4.04
N GLY A 77 -25.86 5.67 5.37
CA GLY A 77 -26.82 6.25 6.32
C GLY A 77 -26.62 7.74 6.64
N ASN A 78 -25.49 8.36 6.28
CA ASN A 78 -25.15 9.71 6.79
C ASN A 78 -25.17 10.82 5.73
N ASN A 79 -25.96 10.68 4.67
CA ASN A 79 -25.97 11.62 3.54
C ASN A 79 -26.75 12.93 3.81
N SER A 80 -26.69 13.47 5.02
CA SER A 80 -27.32 14.75 5.41
C SER A 80 -26.33 15.89 5.65
N TYR A 81 -25.10 15.81 5.13
CA TYR A 81 -24.23 16.98 5.02
C TYR A 81 -24.44 17.67 3.66
N LYS A 82 -25.26 18.73 3.66
CA LYS A 82 -25.32 19.67 2.55
C LYS A 82 -24.02 20.48 2.52
N VAL A 83 -23.14 20.17 1.57
CA VAL A 83 -21.97 21.01 1.27
C VAL A 83 -22.44 22.22 0.48
N ASP A 84 -22.25 23.40 1.04
CA ASP A 84 -22.55 24.67 0.39
C ASP A 84 -21.54 24.91 -0.74
N LYS A 85 -22.02 25.07 -1.98
CA LYS A 85 -21.20 25.01 -3.21
C LYS A 85 -20.42 26.30 -3.50
N ASN A 86 -20.47 27.32 -2.63
CA ASN A 86 -20.02 28.67 -2.96
C ASN A 86 -18.73 29.14 -2.27
N GLN A 87 -17.92 28.25 -1.70
CA GLN A 87 -16.57 28.60 -1.21
C GLN A 87 -15.58 27.45 -1.48
N PHE A 88 -15.12 27.30 -2.71
CA PHE A 88 -13.88 26.56 -3.00
C PHE A 88 -12.91 27.50 -3.69
N GLU A 89 -12.29 28.38 -2.89
CA GLU A 89 -10.95 28.83 -3.22
C GLU A 89 -10.01 27.62 -3.02
N PHE A 90 -9.13 27.36 -3.98
CA PHE A 90 -8.08 26.34 -3.89
C PHE A 90 -7.16 26.66 -2.70
N GLN A 91 -7.53 26.24 -1.49
CA GLN A 91 -6.70 26.40 -0.32
C GLN A 91 -5.73 25.22 -0.26
N LYS A 92 -4.43 25.52 -0.35
CA LYS A 92 -3.36 24.57 -0.06
C LYS A 92 -3.68 23.82 1.24
N PRO A 93 -3.39 22.51 1.34
CA PRO A 93 -3.72 21.73 2.52
C PRO A 93 -3.11 22.37 3.77
N ILE A 94 -3.97 22.88 4.66
CA ILE A 94 -3.55 23.44 5.94
C ILE A 94 -3.14 22.26 6.83
N LEU A 95 -2.05 22.41 7.59
CA LEU A 95 -1.55 21.37 8.48
C LEU A 95 -2.55 21.07 9.62
N SER A 96 -3.51 20.19 9.36
CA SER A 96 -4.59 19.84 10.28
C SER A 96 -4.10 18.96 11.43
N GLY A 97 -4.89 18.87 12.50
CA GLY A 97 -4.61 17.96 13.62
C GLY A 97 -4.46 16.51 13.16
N PHE A 98 -5.26 16.09 12.17
CA PHE A 98 -5.14 14.77 11.55
C PHE A 98 -3.80 14.57 10.84
N LEU A 99 -3.32 15.55 10.08
CA LEU A 99 -2.02 15.45 9.40
C LEU A 99 -0.89 15.38 10.44
N ARG A 100 -0.93 16.22 11.49
CA ARG A 100 0.08 16.20 12.56
C ARG A 100 0.09 14.88 13.33
N SER A 101 -1.07 14.31 13.66
CA SER A 101 -1.14 13.03 14.37
C SER A 101 -0.59 11.86 13.55
N ASN A 102 -0.60 11.98 12.21
CA ASN A 102 -0.03 11.00 11.29
C ASN A 102 1.42 11.33 10.89
N GLY A 103 2.11 12.20 11.64
CA GLY A 103 3.54 12.48 11.44
C GLY A 103 3.86 13.35 10.22
N ILE A 104 2.87 14.03 9.64
CA ILE A 104 3.07 14.99 8.54
C ILE A 104 3.63 16.30 9.09
N THR A 105 4.66 16.82 8.43
CA THR A 105 5.26 18.13 8.76
C THR A 105 4.95 19.15 7.67
N GLU A 106 5.23 20.44 7.94
CA GLU A 106 5.00 21.50 6.94
C GLU A 106 5.79 21.28 5.64
N ARG A 107 6.95 20.63 5.73
CA ARG A 107 7.78 20.24 4.57
C ARG A 107 7.11 19.22 3.66
N ASP A 108 6.17 18.43 4.18
CA ASP A 108 5.48 17.39 3.43
C ASP A 108 4.23 17.93 2.71
N LEU A 109 3.86 19.19 2.95
CA LEU A 109 2.75 19.87 2.27
C LEU A 109 3.17 20.46 0.92
N GLU A 110 4.47 20.55 0.65
CA GLU A 110 4.98 21.02 -0.63
C GLU A 110 4.73 19.96 -1.71
N GLN A 111 3.94 20.35 -2.71
CA GLN A 111 3.63 19.53 -3.86
C GLN A 111 4.84 19.44 -4.79
N GLU A 112 5.17 18.23 -5.24
CA GLU A 112 6.24 17.99 -6.20
C GLU A 112 5.66 18.06 -7.62
N GLN A 113 6.07 19.04 -8.41
CA GLN A 113 5.55 19.24 -9.75
C GLN A 113 5.86 18.04 -10.65
N GLY A 114 4.84 17.53 -11.36
CA GLY A 114 4.98 16.37 -12.23
C GLY A 114 5.12 15.02 -11.48
N PHE A 115 4.90 15.01 -10.16
CA PHE A 115 4.82 13.77 -9.38
C PHE A 115 3.41 13.17 -9.44
N VAL A 116 3.33 11.91 -9.84
CA VAL A 116 2.10 11.14 -9.95
C VAL A 116 2.15 9.99 -8.95
N PHE A 117 1.14 9.92 -8.08
CA PHE A 117 0.98 8.81 -7.15
C PHE A 117 -0.12 7.87 -7.62
N VAL A 118 0.19 6.58 -7.70
CA VAL A 118 -0.74 5.56 -8.20
C VAL A 118 -1.30 4.76 -7.02
N LEU A 119 -2.61 4.88 -6.81
CA LEU A 119 -3.37 4.02 -5.92
C LEU A 119 -3.82 2.80 -6.71
N THR A 120 -3.39 1.61 -6.30
CA THR A 120 -3.80 0.38 -6.97
C THR A 120 -3.85 -0.77 -5.98
N PRO A 121 -4.75 -1.76 -6.17
CA PRO A 121 -4.84 -2.88 -5.25
C PRO A 121 -3.54 -3.70 -5.26
N PHE A 122 -3.14 -4.12 -4.07
CA PHE A 122 -1.93 -4.91 -3.87
C PHE A 122 -2.18 -6.38 -4.21
N HIS A 123 -2.30 -6.68 -5.50
CA HIS A 123 -2.52 -8.03 -6.00
C HIS A 123 -1.88 -8.17 -7.39
N SER A 124 -1.18 -9.29 -7.64
CA SER A 124 -0.39 -9.51 -8.86
C SER A 124 -1.14 -9.26 -10.17
N ARG A 125 -2.44 -9.58 -10.19
CA ARG A 125 -3.37 -9.29 -11.29
C ARG A 125 -3.41 -7.82 -11.76
N PHE A 126 -2.97 -6.87 -10.94
CA PHE A 126 -2.96 -5.43 -11.26
C PHE A 126 -1.55 -4.88 -11.50
N ASP A 127 -0.52 -5.74 -11.47
CA ASP A 127 0.86 -5.30 -11.72
C ASP A 127 1.04 -4.84 -13.17
N GLU A 128 0.45 -5.55 -14.14
CA GLU A 128 0.49 -5.15 -15.54
C GLU A 128 -0.17 -3.78 -15.77
N ASP A 129 -1.35 -3.57 -15.16
CA ASP A 129 -2.06 -2.28 -15.20
C ASP A 129 -1.13 -1.16 -14.67
N PHE A 130 -0.46 -1.39 -13.53
CA PHE A 130 0.48 -0.44 -12.95
C PHE A 130 1.71 -0.17 -13.83
N PHE A 131 2.37 -1.22 -14.35
CA PHE A 131 3.58 -1.04 -15.17
C PHE A 131 3.30 -0.22 -16.43
N ILE A 132 2.11 -0.38 -17.01
CA ILE A 132 1.69 0.43 -18.16
C ILE A 132 1.46 1.88 -17.76
N ILE A 133 0.75 2.13 -16.65
CA ILE A 133 0.57 3.49 -16.12
C ILE A 133 1.93 4.16 -15.90
N LYS A 134 2.86 3.46 -15.23
CA LYS A 134 4.21 3.95 -14.97
C LYS A 134 4.96 4.28 -16.27
N SER A 135 4.89 3.39 -17.26
CA SER A 135 5.50 3.62 -18.58
C SER A 135 4.92 4.85 -19.28
N ILE A 136 3.61 5.06 -19.21
CA ILE A 136 2.94 6.22 -19.83
C ILE A 136 3.38 7.51 -19.15
N CYS A 137 3.34 7.55 -17.81
CA CYS A 137 3.80 8.70 -17.04
C CYS A 137 5.25 9.07 -17.40
N GLN A 138 6.14 8.09 -17.44
CA GLN A 138 7.54 8.30 -17.82
C GLN A 138 7.69 8.84 -19.25
N ASN A 139 6.91 8.35 -20.21
CA ASN A 139 6.93 8.82 -21.60
C ASN A 139 6.46 10.28 -21.75
N VAL A 140 5.65 10.77 -20.81
CA VAL A 140 5.17 12.17 -20.76
C VAL A 140 6.06 13.03 -19.86
N GLY A 141 7.14 12.47 -19.29
CA GLY A 141 8.09 13.19 -18.43
C GLY A 141 7.63 13.34 -16.98
N LEU A 142 6.63 12.57 -16.54
CA LEU A 142 6.11 12.56 -15.18
C LEU A 142 6.81 11.47 -14.33
N LYS A 143 7.04 11.78 -13.05
CA LYS A 143 7.57 10.83 -12.07
C LYS A 143 6.41 10.06 -11.47
N CYS A 144 6.38 8.74 -11.65
CA CYS A 144 5.30 7.88 -11.17
C CYS A 144 5.78 6.94 -10.07
N LEU A 145 5.03 6.86 -8.97
CA LEU A 145 5.32 5.97 -7.83
C LEU A 145 4.04 5.27 -7.34
N ARG A 146 4.17 4.00 -6.95
CA ARG A 146 3.15 3.21 -6.24
C ARG A 146 3.61 3.00 -4.80
N GLY A 147 2.66 2.97 -3.87
CA GLY A 147 2.94 2.91 -2.43
C GLY A 147 3.72 1.66 -1.96
N ASP A 148 3.92 0.68 -2.83
CA ASP A 148 4.65 -0.57 -2.56
C ASP A 148 6.09 -0.60 -3.06
N GLU A 149 6.47 0.31 -3.97
CA GLU A 149 7.83 0.38 -4.52
C GLU A 149 8.85 0.84 -3.48
N THR A 150 8.38 1.33 -2.33
CA THR A 150 9.20 1.73 -1.21
C THR A 150 9.01 0.75 -0.06
N TYR A 151 9.93 -0.22 0.04
CA TYR A 151 10.09 -1.04 1.24
C TYR A 151 10.47 -0.11 2.41
N LEU A 152 9.49 0.30 3.20
CA LEU A 152 9.71 1.12 4.37
C LEU A 152 9.35 0.32 5.61
N SER A 153 10.37 0.05 6.43
CA SER A 153 10.25 -0.50 7.77
C SER A 153 9.57 0.55 8.68
N GLY A 154 8.24 0.54 8.75
CA GLY A 154 7.45 1.50 9.54
C GLY A 154 5.94 1.42 9.25
N ASP A 155 5.18 2.36 9.83
CA ASP A 155 3.76 2.52 9.51
C ASP A 155 3.60 2.96 8.06
N ILE A 156 2.94 2.13 7.25
CA ILE A 156 2.75 2.34 5.80
C ILE A 156 1.89 3.57 5.53
N PHE A 157 0.90 3.84 6.39
CA PHE A 157 -0.11 4.85 6.16
C PHE A 157 0.43 6.30 6.18
N PRO A 158 1.26 6.74 7.15
CA PRO A 158 1.93 8.04 7.10
C PRO A 158 2.70 8.31 5.80
N GLU A 159 3.39 7.32 5.25
CA GLU A 159 4.15 7.48 4.00
C GLU A 159 3.22 7.61 2.80
N ILE A 160 2.18 6.79 2.71
CA ILE A 160 1.13 6.94 1.69
C ILE A 160 0.51 8.34 1.76
N LEU A 161 0.23 8.84 2.95
CA LEU A 161 -0.32 10.18 3.15
C LEU A 161 0.66 11.27 2.66
N LYS A 162 1.97 11.13 2.91
CA LYS A 162 2.99 12.03 2.35
C LYS A 162 3.01 11.98 0.83
N TYR A 163 2.91 10.80 0.23
CA TYR A 163 2.88 10.69 -1.24
C TYR A 163 1.62 11.31 -1.84
N ILE A 164 0.46 11.12 -1.22
CA ILE A 164 -0.78 11.79 -1.64
C ILE A 164 -0.62 13.32 -1.54
N LEU A 165 -0.05 13.83 -0.45
CA LEU A 165 0.19 15.27 -0.27
C LEU A 165 1.18 15.85 -1.29
N LYS A 166 2.25 15.11 -1.61
CA LYS A 166 3.26 15.53 -2.58
C LYS A 166 2.78 15.41 -4.02
N ALA A 167 1.82 14.51 -4.30
CA ALA A 167 1.34 14.26 -5.65
C ALA A 167 0.73 15.50 -6.29
N ASP A 168 1.18 15.77 -7.52
CA ASP A 168 0.56 16.70 -8.46
C ASP A 168 -0.77 16.12 -8.96
N PHE A 169 -0.71 14.83 -9.32
CA PHE A 169 -1.85 14.04 -9.76
C PHE A 169 -1.89 12.69 -9.06
N VAL A 170 -3.10 12.20 -8.80
CA VAL A 170 -3.32 10.85 -8.29
C VAL A 170 -4.03 10.04 -9.36
N ILE A 171 -3.52 8.85 -9.69
CA ILE A 171 -4.22 7.89 -10.54
C ILE A 171 -4.71 6.77 -9.64
N ALA A 172 -6.03 6.52 -9.60
CA ALA A 172 -6.61 5.48 -8.78
C ALA A 172 -7.23 4.37 -9.62
N ASN A 173 -6.65 3.18 -9.55
CA ASN A 173 -7.23 1.95 -10.06
C ASN A 173 -8.21 1.40 -9.03
N VAL A 174 -9.51 1.60 -9.28
CA VAL A 174 -10.57 1.19 -8.35
C VAL A 174 -11.15 -0.19 -8.68
N ASP A 175 -10.56 -0.91 -9.64
CA ASP A 175 -10.98 -2.26 -9.98
C ASP A 175 -10.81 -3.21 -8.79
N GLY A 176 -11.75 -4.16 -8.66
CA GLY A 176 -11.77 -5.07 -7.52
C GLY A 176 -12.23 -4.46 -6.20
N ARG A 177 -12.63 -3.17 -6.18
CA ARG A 177 -13.24 -2.50 -5.02
C ARG A 177 -12.38 -2.63 -3.74
N ASN A 178 -11.06 -2.48 -3.88
CA ASN A 178 -10.13 -2.65 -2.77
C ASN A 178 -10.38 -1.56 -1.70
N PRO A 179 -10.68 -1.93 -0.44
CA PRO A 179 -10.99 -0.96 0.62
C PRO A 179 -9.86 0.04 0.89
N ASN A 180 -8.59 -0.36 0.77
CA ASN A 180 -7.45 0.52 1.00
C ASN A 180 -7.39 1.59 -0.09
N VAL A 181 -7.54 1.20 -1.36
CA VAL A 181 -7.59 2.15 -2.49
C VAL A 181 -8.76 3.13 -2.34
N LEU A 182 -9.92 2.64 -1.92
CA LEU A 182 -11.10 3.50 -1.70
C LEU A 182 -10.88 4.49 -0.54
N TYR A 183 -10.21 4.06 0.52
CA TYR A 183 -9.85 4.91 1.65
C TYR A 183 -8.85 6.00 1.26
N GLU A 184 -7.77 5.63 0.57
CA GLU A 184 -6.76 6.54 0.03
C GLU A 184 -7.36 7.52 -0.97
N LEU A 185 -8.28 7.05 -1.82
CA LEU A 185 -9.04 7.88 -2.75
C LEU A 185 -9.88 8.94 -2.01
N GLY A 186 -10.57 8.53 -0.93
CA GLY A 186 -11.34 9.45 -0.10
C GLY A 186 -10.46 10.54 0.52
N ILE A 187 -9.27 10.18 1.00
CA ILE A 187 -8.28 11.13 1.54
C ILE A 187 -7.79 12.09 0.44
N ALA A 188 -7.42 11.57 -0.73
CA ALA A 188 -6.97 12.38 -1.85
C ALA A 188 -8.05 13.40 -2.27
N GLN A 189 -9.32 12.98 -2.31
CA GLN A 189 -10.45 13.86 -2.60
C GLN A 189 -10.67 14.90 -1.50
N ALA A 190 -10.56 14.52 -0.22
CA ALA A 190 -10.69 15.45 0.90
C ALA A 190 -9.57 16.50 0.94
N LEU A 191 -8.39 16.16 0.42
CA LEU A 191 -7.25 17.06 0.24
C LEU A 191 -7.28 17.82 -1.09
N ASP A 192 -8.40 17.75 -1.83
CA ASP A 192 -8.64 18.41 -3.12
C ASP A 192 -7.56 18.10 -4.18
N LYS A 193 -7.08 16.85 -4.19
CA LYS A 193 -6.13 16.38 -5.19
C LYS A 193 -6.80 16.12 -6.53
N ASN A 194 -6.06 16.40 -7.61
CA ASN A 194 -6.47 16.04 -8.95
C ASN A 194 -6.39 14.52 -9.13
N VAL A 195 -7.55 13.84 -9.05
CA VAL A 195 -7.62 12.38 -9.16
C VAL A 195 -8.16 11.95 -10.53
N LEU A 196 -7.39 11.13 -11.23
CA LEU A 196 -7.81 10.35 -12.40
C LEU A 196 -8.26 8.96 -11.94
N LEU A 197 -9.54 8.66 -12.12
CA LEU A 197 -10.08 7.33 -11.83
C LEU A 197 -9.98 6.45 -13.08
N ILE A 198 -9.48 5.23 -12.90
CA ILE A 198 -9.46 4.21 -13.95
C ILE A 198 -10.23 2.98 -13.46
N SER A 199 -11.03 2.37 -14.34
CA SER A 199 -11.75 1.13 -14.03
C SER A 199 -12.20 0.41 -15.30
N ARG A 200 -12.13 -0.92 -15.30
CA ARG A 200 -12.78 -1.76 -16.32
C ARG A 200 -14.30 -1.85 -16.14
N GLN A 201 -14.78 -1.75 -14.89
CA GLN A 201 -16.18 -2.01 -14.52
C GLN A 201 -16.70 -0.98 -13.51
N PRO A 202 -16.80 0.32 -13.88
CA PRO A 202 -17.24 1.37 -12.97
C PRO A 202 -18.68 1.16 -12.47
N GLU A 203 -19.52 0.45 -13.22
CA GLU A 203 -20.90 0.09 -12.87
C GLU A 203 -21.00 -0.81 -11.63
N LYS A 204 -19.88 -1.36 -11.18
CA LYS A 204 -19.79 -2.12 -9.94
C LYS A 204 -19.44 -1.24 -8.74
N LEU A 205 -19.00 0.00 -8.91
CA LEU A 205 -18.53 0.82 -7.79
C LEU A 205 -19.67 1.37 -6.91
N PRO A 206 -19.36 1.87 -5.69
CA PRO A 206 -20.29 2.68 -4.89
C PRO A 206 -20.92 3.83 -5.70
N VAL A 207 -22.16 4.19 -5.40
CA VAL A 207 -22.90 5.26 -6.13
C VAL A 207 -22.15 6.60 -6.11
N ASP A 208 -21.55 6.95 -4.97
CA ASP A 208 -20.80 8.21 -4.81
C ASP A 208 -19.58 8.28 -5.73
N ILE A 209 -18.97 7.12 -6.02
CA ILE A 209 -17.81 7.01 -6.91
C ILE A 209 -18.26 6.90 -8.36
N LYS A 210 -19.32 6.13 -8.65
CA LYS A 210 -19.94 5.97 -9.99
C LYS A 210 -20.28 7.30 -10.67
N SER A 211 -20.63 8.33 -9.89
CA SER A 211 -20.99 9.66 -10.43
C SER A 211 -19.79 10.47 -10.95
N ARG A 212 -18.55 10.00 -10.70
CA ARG A 212 -17.32 10.66 -11.13
C ARG A 212 -16.95 10.30 -12.57
N LYS A 213 -16.02 11.05 -13.15
CA LYS A 213 -15.45 10.74 -14.47
C LYS A 213 -14.40 9.64 -14.34
N PHE A 214 -14.51 8.62 -15.18
CA PHE A 214 -13.57 7.50 -15.26
C PHE A 214 -12.94 7.43 -16.64
N ILE A 215 -11.69 6.98 -16.68
CA ILE A 215 -11.13 6.34 -17.85
C ILE A 215 -11.58 4.87 -17.80
N ILE A 216 -12.55 4.55 -18.65
CA ILE A 216 -13.05 3.19 -18.81
C ILE A 216 -12.22 2.51 -19.89
N TYR A 217 -11.70 1.33 -19.60
CA TYR A 217 -10.86 0.55 -20.52
C TYR A 217 -11.23 -0.93 -20.45
N ASN A 218 -11.10 -1.65 -21.55
CA ASN A 218 -11.31 -3.10 -21.61
C ASN A 218 -9.97 -3.84 -21.61
N ASP A 219 -8.96 -3.26 -22.27
CA ASP A 219 -7.62 -3.80 -22.38
C ASP A 219 -6.53 -2.76 -22.13
N LEU A 220 -5.30 -3.25 -22.09
CA LEU A 220 -4.10 -2.50 -21.80
C LEU A 220 -3.74 -1.45 -22.89
N PRO A 221 -3.84 -1.76 -24.20
CA PRO A 221 -3.71 -0.75 -25.26
C PRO A 221 -4.71 0.41 -25.13
N GLU A 222 -5.98 0.13 -24.86
CA GLU A 222 -7.02 1.15 -24.71
C GLU A 222 -6.74 2.06 -23.49
N LEU A 223 -6.32 1.47 -22.37
CA LEU A 223 -5.86 2.24 -21.20
C LEU A 223 -4.71 3.16 -21.58
N LYS A 224 -3.75 2.67 -22.38
CA LYS A 224 -2.58 3.43 -22.77
C LYS A 224 -2.92 4.67 -23.59
N GLU A 225 -3.80 4.53 -24.56
CA GLU A 225 -4.25 5.65 -25.40
C GLU A 225 -5.02 6.69 -24.57
N LYS A 226 -6.05 6.26 -23.86
CA LYS A 226 -6.92 7.16 -23.09
C LYS A 226 -6.18 7.87 -21.96
N LEU A 227 -5.31 7.16 -21.25
CA LEU A 227 -4.55 7.75 -20.14
C LEU A 227 -3.52 8.76 -20.64
N LYS A 228 -2.87 8.51 -21.78
CA LYS A 228 -1.96 9.47 -22.40
C LYS A 228 -2.69 10.77 -22.74
N ASP A 229 -3.86 10.68 -23.38
CA ASP A 229 -4.64 11.85 -23.74
C ASP A 229 -5.11 12.63 -22.51
N ALA A 230 -5.57 11.95 -21.47
CA ALA A 230 -5.97 12.57 -20.22
C ALA A 230 -4.80 13.30 -19.53
N LEU A 231 -3.61 12.69 -19.48
CA LEU A 231 -2.43 13.30 -18.89
C LEU A 231 -1.95 14.52 -19.68
N LEU A 232 -2.01 14.47 -21.02
CA LEU A 232 -1.69 15.62 -21.86
C LEU A 232 -2.67 16.78 -21.65
N GLN A 233 -3.97 16.50 -21.54
CA GLN A 233 -4.97 17.53 -21.25
C GLN A 233 -4.74 18.17 -19.87
N LEU A 234 -4.43 17.36 -18.86
CA LEU A 234 -4.14 17.87 -17.52
C LEU A 234 -2.87 18.73 -17.49
N ALA A 235 -1.81 18.31 -18.18
CA ALA A 235 -0.57 19.07 -18.29
C ALA A 235 -0.74 20.42 -19.02
N LEU A 236 -1.73 20.52 -19.91
CA LEU A 236 -2.10 21.77 -20.58
C LEU A 236 -2.98 22.67 -19.70
N ALA A 237 -3.82 22.08 -18.84
CA ALA A 237 -4.73 22.81 -17.95
C ALA A 237 -4.04 23.34 -16.68
N SER A 238 -2.88 22.79 -16.30
CA SER A 238 -2.07 23.22 -15.16
C SER A 238 -1.04 24.31 -15.50
N ARG A 239 -1.06 24.85 -16.73
CA ARG A 239 -0.30 26.04 -17.18
C ARG A 239 -1.19 27.26 -17.26
#